data_AF-A0A5J4QCR6-F1
#
_entry.id   AF-A0A5J4QCR6-F1
#
_cell.length_a   1.000
_cell.length_b   1.000
_cell.length_c   1.000
_cell.angle_alpha   90.00
_cell.angle_beta   90.00
_cell.angle_gamma   90.00
#
_symmetry.space_group_name_H-M   'P 1'
#
loop_
_entity.id
_entity.type
_entity.pdbx_description
1 polymer ?
#
loop_
_entity_poly.entity_id
_entity_poly.type
_entity_poly.pdbx_seq_one_letter_code
_entity_poly.pdbx_strand_id
1 'polypeptide(L)'
;MRIRSLLVIVSVFFVSFIVVSCLESDSVIEYSSDDTIHAFELDTVYGVNYAFTIDQIKGKIFNKDSMPVGADTIINKILITKLEVMGYVLTGDTLLDMSDSLDLSKTMKEPLRLKVVAPDGTYIKEYEVEVRVHRQEPDSLVWTQKTSYTLEGESVTGRPKVVLLDDMILVYTSDRQVYWALLNNGNKGVWNNEEITDLPATADLGSILTFNDKLYVVTTDDKVFVSTNGLSWKGDAGLSDQGVEALIGSFPDVIAGIKHDAEGKKFFCTTISDLSGWKEGYELPKTSPLFPLESISSTVYQTKTGIWKAFMTGNVDDETISVSLTPWFSLDGLQWSAAEAPLPSDNTIDYYCPYMSQPSIIRYDDKFYAFGNNFDAFYVSTEGITWSEVKKRVLFPEDFKGRSDYSVVVDTNNYIWIVWGGLGEVWRGRMNKFGFDIK
;
A
#
# COMPACT_ATOMS: atom_id res chain seq x y z
N MET A 1 62.25 28.26 -25.58
CA MET A 1 61.56 29.48 -26.05
C MET A 1 60.10 29.34 -25.64
N ARG A 2 59.58 30.02 -24.60
CA ARG A 2 59.19 31.45 -24.52
C ARG A 2 58.38 31.84 -25.77
N ILE A 3 57.10 32.21 -25.70
CA ILE A 3 56.51 33.34 -24.96
C ILE A 3 55.04 33.04 -24.55
N ARG A 4 54.64 33.66 -23.42
CA ARG A 4 53.34 33.63 -22.73
C ARG A 4 52.33 34.58 -23.40
N SER A 5 51.01 34.32 -23.25
CA SER A 5 50.10 35.34 -22.70
C SER A 5 48.76 34.72 -22.26
N LEU A 6 48.39 35.09 -21.03
CA LEU A 6 47.13 34.87 -20.34
C LEU A 6 46.10 35.84 -20.94
N LEU A 7 44.87 35.40 -21.20
CA LEU A 7 43.74 36.28 -21.50
C LEU A 7 42.80 36.27 -20.30
N VAL A 8 42.95 37.31 -19.46
CA VAL A 8 42.05 37.64 -18.36
C VAL A 8 40.92 38.46 -18.95
N ILE A 9 39.68 37.97 -18.86
CA ILE A 9 38.48 38.75 -19.17
C ILE A 9 38.12 39.51 -17.90
N VAL A 10 38.56 40.77 -17.81
CA VAL A 10 38.03 41.74 -16.84
C VAL A 10 36.87 42.45 -17.55
N SER A 11 35.65 42.13 -17.18
CA SER A 11 34.46 42.87 -17.62
C SER A 11 34.29 44.09 -16.72
N VAL A 12 34.69 45.26 -17.22
CA VAL A 12 34.61 46.56 -16.56
C VAL A 12 33.19 47.12 -16.74
N PHE A 13 32.47 47.31 -15.64
CA PHE A 13 31.26 48.13 -15.58
C PHE A 13 31.61 49.59 -15.87
N PHE A 14 31.17 50.12 -17.02
CA PHE A 14 31.24 51.56 -17.31
C PHE A 14 30.00 52.25 -16.72
N VAL A 15 30.22 53.00 -15.65
CA VAL A 15 29.27 53.94 -15.06
C VAL A 15 29.20 55.18 -15.95
N SER A 16 28.04 55.44 -16.57
CA SER A 16 27.77 56.71 -17.25
C SER A 16 27.22 57.73 -16.26
N PHE A 17 28.09 58.63 -15.79
CA PHE A 17 27.71 59.90 -15.15
C PHE A 17 27.44 60.95 -16.23
N ILE A 18 26.20 61.41 -16.36
CA ILE A 18 25.90 62.72 -16.95
C ILE A 18 25.49 63.64 -15.80
N VAL A 19 26.32 64.67 -15.61
CA VAL A 19 26.18 65.71 -14.59
C VAL A 19 25.23 66.78 -15.10
N VAL A 20 24.17 67.07 -14.36
CA VAL A 20 23.49 68.38 -14.40
C VAL A 20 23.62 68.98 -13.02
N SER A 21 24.49 69.98 -12.91
CA SER A 21 24.73 70.75 -11.70
C SER A 21 23.70 71.87 -11.60
N CYS A 22 22.83 71.82 -10.59
CA CYS A 22 22.29 73.00 -9.91
C CYS A 22 21.76 72.60 -8.52
N LEU A 23 22.29 73.29 -7.51
CA LEU A 23 21.97 73.24 -6.08
C LEU A 23 22.45 72.01 -5.30
N GLU A 24 23.36 72.31 -4.38
CA GLU A 24 23.71 71.60 -3.15
C GLU A 24 22.67 70.55 -2.72
N SER A 25 22.95 69.30 -3.04
CA SER A 25 22.43 68.15 -2.31
C SER A 25 23.55 67.12 -2.30
N ASP A 26 23.99 66.74 -1.11
CA ASP A 26 24.74 65.50 -0.95
C ASP A 26 23.89 64.41 -1.58
N SER A 27 24.29 63.89 -2.74
CA SER A 27 23.62 62.75 -3.34
C SER A 27 23.96 61.54 -2.49
N VAL A 28 23.20 61.33 -1.41
CA VAL A 28 23.26 60.13 -0.60
C VAL A 28 22.91 58.98 -1.54
N ILE A 29 23.89 58.12 -1.83
CA ILE A 29 23.65 56.88 -2.55
C ILE A 29 22.89 55.97 -1.58
N GLU A 30 21.59 55.82 -1.78
CA GLU A 30 20.78 54.85 -1.05
C GLU A 30 21.01 53.46 -1.61
N TYR A 31 21.61 52.60 -0.80
CA TYR A 31 21.76 51.18 -1.11
C TYR A 31 20.47 50.44 -0.74
N SER A 32 20.13 49.40 -1.51
CA SER A 32 18.96 48.57 -1.23
C SER A 32 19.08 47.88 0.13
N SER A 33 17.98 47.82 0.87
CA SER A 33 17.83 47.07 2.11
C SER A 33 17.32 45.64 1.89
N ASP A 34 17.27 45.16 0.64
CA ASP A 34 16.78 43.82 0.32
C ASP A 34 17.77 42.73 0.75
N ASP A 35 17.42 42.03 1.83
CA ASP A 35 18.14 40.91 2.42
C ASP A 35 17.51 39.54 2.06
N THR A 36 16.69 39.48 0.99
CA THR A 36 15.95 38.26 0.64
C THR A 36 16.58 37.42 -0.46
N ILE A 37 16.28 36.12 -0.45
CA ILE A 37 16.63 35.17 -1.53
C ILE A 37 15.44 35.06 -2.48
N HIS A 38 15.64 35.36 -3.76
CA HIS A 38 14.59 35.36 -4.79
C HIS A 38 14.49 34.03 -5.55
N ALA A 39 15.61 33.33 -5.70
CA ALA A 39 15.67 32.01 -6.31
C ALA A 39 16.74 31.15 -5.65
N PHE A 40 16.48 29.85 -5.58
CA PHE A 40 17.39 28.84 -5.05
C PHE A 40 17.22 27.56 -5.85
N GLU A 41 18.28 27.06 -6.47
CA GLU A 41 18.29 25.78 -7.19
C GLU A 41 19.59 25.02 -6.88
N LEU A 42 19.46 23.71 -6.75
CA LEU A 42 20.59 22.78 -6.67
C LEU A 42 20.82 22.12 -8.02
N ASP A 43 22.00 21.53 -8.18
CA ASP A 43 22.27 20.63 -9.30
C ASP A 43 21.33 19.41 -9.29
N THR A 44 21.28 18.71 -10.41
CA THR A 44 20.41 17.56 -10.60
C THR A 44 20.74 16.43 -9.63
N VAL A 45 19.71 15.81 -9.07
CA VAL A 45 19.82 14.58 -8.27
C VAL A 45 19.26 13.45 -9.11
N TYR A 46 20.11 12.49 -9.47
CA TYR A 46 19.80 11.44 -10.44
C TYR A 46 19.27 11.98 -11.80
N GLY A 47 19.79 13.13 -12.24
CA GLY A 47 19.38 13.76 -13.50
C GLY A 47 18.04 14.50 -13.44
N VAL A 48 17.45 14.66 -12.25
CA VAL A 48 16.19 15.37 -12.02
C VAL A 48 16.44 16.66 -11.25
N ASN A 49 15.82 17.76 -11.69
CA ASN A 49 15.80 19.03 -10.96
C ASN A 49 14.66 19.02 -9.93
N TYR A 50 14.97 19.33 -8.67
CA TYR A 50 13.99 19.42 -7.59
C TYR A 50 13.67 20.89 -7.30
N ALA A 51 12.39 21.23 -7.30
CA ALA A 51 11.94 22.58 -6.99
C ALA A 51 12.02 22.86 -5.48
N PHE A 52 12.58 24.01 -5.13
CA PHE A 52 12.66 24.50 -3.76
C PHE A 52 11.63 25.61 -3.50
N THR A 53 10.99 25.54 -2.33
CA THR A 53 10.11 26.57 -1.81
C THR A 53 10.91 27.48 -0.88
N ILE A 54 10.83 28.79 -1.08
CA ILE A 54 11.42 29.80 -0.21
C ILE A 54 10.30 30.42 0.62
N ASP A 55 10.23 30.06 1.90
CA ASP A 55 9.35 30.69 2.87
C ASP A 55 10.04 31.97 3.38
N GLN A 56 9.66 33.10 2.77
CA GLN A 56 10.21 34.41 3.10
C GLN A 56 9.89 34.85 4.53
N ILE A 57 8.79 34.37 5.13
CA ILE A 57 8.38 34.80 6.47
C ILE A 57 9.21 34.06 7.52
N LYS A 58 9.39 32.74 7.33
CA LYS A 58 10.12 31.90 8.29
C LYS A 58 11.61 31.79 8.02
N GLY A 59 12.10 32.33 6.90
CA GLY A 59 13.49 32.16 6.48
C GLY A 59 13.80 30.68 6.25
N LYS A 60 12.96 29.96 5.50
CA LYS A 60 13.20 28.53 5.22
C LYS A 60 13.25 28.25 3.74
N ILE A 61 14.16 27.38 3.35
CA ILE A 61 14.28 26.89 1.98
C ILE A 61 14.22 25.37 2.02
N PHE A 62 13.23 24.78 1.36
CA PHE A 62 13.05 23.32 1.37
C PHE A 62 12.37 22.84 0.10
N ASN A 63 12.69 21.62 -0.33
CA ASN A 63 11.94 20.94 -1.39
C ASN A 63 10.63 20.39 -0.82
N LYS A 64 9.52 20.68 -1.50
CA LYS A 64 8.20 20.17 -1.09
C LYS A 64 8.13 18.65 -1.29
N ASP A 65 8.58 18.19 -2.45
CA ASP A 65 8.71 16.79 -2.78
C ASP A 65 10.09 16.29 -2.35
N SER A 66 10.10 15.33 -1.41
CA SER A 66 11.34 14.75 -0.93
C SER A 66 12.09 14.01 -2.04
N MET A 67 13.41 14.10 -2.02
CA MET A 67 14.27 13.34 -2.93
C MET A 67 14.23 11.83 -2.61
N PRO A 68 14.51 10.95 -3.58
CA PRO A 68 14.49 9.50 -3.38
C PRO A 68 15.51 9.03 -2.35
N VAL A 69 15.27 7.86 -1.77
CA VAL A 69 16.22 7.19 -0.88
C VAL A 69 17.56 7.02 -1.61
N GLY A 70 18.67 7.25 -0.91
CA GLY A 70 20.02 7.17 -1.50
C GLY A 70 20.54 8.49 -2.08
N ALA A 71 19.69 9.52 -2.21
CA ALA A 71 20.11 10.84 -2.67
C ALA A 71 21.16 11.49 -1.76
N ASP A 72 21.29 11.05 -0.50
CA ASP A 72 22.34 11.45 0.44
C ASP A 72 23.75 11.24 -0.11
N THR A 73 23.95 10.26 -1.01
CA THR A 73 25.21 10.01 -1.71
C THR A 73 25.55 11.03 -2.81
N ILE A 74 24.58 11.85 -3.21
CA ILE A 74 24.73 12.93 -4.19
C ILE A 74 24.74 14.28 -3.46
N ILE A 75 23.77 14.49 -2.56
CA ILE A 75 23.64 15.77 -1.85
C ILE A 75 24.73 15.97 -0.80
N ASN A 76 25.56 14.97 -0.49
CA ASN A 76 26.78 15.16 0.30
C ASN A 76 27.88 15.92 -0.46
N LYS A 77 27.72 16.12 -1.77
CA LYS A 77 28.63 16.91 -2.60
C LYS A 77 27.88 17.50 -3.80
N ILE A 78 27.01 18.48 -3.53
CA ILE A 78 26.13 19.09 -4.54
C ILE A 78 26.38 20.59 -4.70
N LEU A 79 26.23 21.10 -5.91
CA LEU A 79 26.37 22.52 -6.21
C LEU A 79 25.04 23.26 -6.05
N ILE A 80 25.11 24.52 -5.60
CA ILE A 80 24.04 25.49 -5.79
C ILE A 80 24.21 26.04 -7.21
N THR A 81 23.28 25.73 -8.10
CA THR A 81 23.34 26.15 -9.50
C THR A 81 22.70 27.52 -9.72
N LYS A 82 21.82 27.94 -8.81
CA LYS A 82 21.18 29.24 -8.85
C LYS A 82 20.93 29.76 -7.44
N LEU A 83 21.36 31.00 -7.19
CA LEU A 83 21.04 31.77 -6.01
C LEU A 83 20.90 33.24 -6.42
N GLU A 84 19.69 33.77 -6.33
CA GLU A 84 19.42 35.17 -6.68
C GLU A 84 19.23 36.00 -5.42
N VAL A 85 20.16 36.93 -5.18
CA VAL A 85 20.16 37.90 -4.07
C VAL A 85 20.64 39.25 -4.59
N MET A 86 20.22 40.35 -3.95
CA MET A 86 20.75 41.69 -4.28
C MET A 86 22.12 41.96 -3.65
N GLY A 87 22.36 41.41 -2.46
CA GLY A 87 23.61 41.58 -1.69
C GLY A 87 24.54 40.38 -1.83
N TYR A 88 25.09 39.91 -0.70
CA TYR A 88 25.95 38.73 -0.66
C TYR A 88 25.50 37.75 0.43
N VAL A 89 25.89 36.48 0.29
CA VAL A 89 25.49 35.39 1.19
C VAL A 89 26.70 34.83 1.92
N LEU A 90 26.56 34.63 3.22
CA LEU A 90 27.55 34.00 4.07
C LEU A 90 27.08 32.63 4.56
N THR A 91 28.01 31.70 4.69
CA THR A 91 27.87 30.44 5.45
C THR A 91 28.75 30.53 6.69
N GLY A 92 28.12 30.66 7.86
CA GLY A 92 28.83 31.13 9.05
C GLY A 92 29.40 32.53 8.82
N ASP A 93 30.73 32.66 8.87
CA ASP A 93 31.44 33.92 8.62
C ASP A 93 32.17 33.97 7.26
N THR A 94 31.94 32.98 6.38
CA THR A 94 32.63 32.86 5.07
C THR A 94 31.69 33.23 3.93
N LEU A 95 32.19 33.94 2.91
CA LEU A 95 31.44 34.19 1.69
C LEU A 95 31.11 32.86 0.98
N LEU A 96 29.84 32.67 0.64
CA LEU A 96 29.40 31.49 -0.09
C LEU A 96 29.99 31.48 -1.50
N ASP A 97 30.74 30.43 -1.83
CA ASP A 97 31.24 30.18 -3.18
C ASP A 97 30.33 29.16 -3.88
N MET A 98 29.57 29.61 -4.87
CA MET A 98 28.67 28.73 -5.64
C MET A 98 29.42 27.80 -6.62
N SER A 99 30.72 27.97 -6.80
CA SER A 99 31.55 27.05 -7.58
C SER A 99 32.01 25.83 -6.78
N ASP A 100 31.87 25.87 -5.45
CA ASP A 100 32.20 24.75 -4.57
C ASP A 100 30.95 23.95 -4.18
N SER A 101 31.16 22.65 -4.02
CA SER A 101 30.13 21.71 -3.61
C SER A 101 29.91 21.75 -2.09
N LEU A 102 28.65 21.61 -1.68
CA LEU A 102 28.25 21.57 -0.27
C LEU A 102 27.80 20.16 0.13
N ASP A 103 28.02 19.82 1.40
CA ASP A 103 27.40 18.65 2.04
C ASP A 103 26.06 19.05 2.64
N LEU A 104 24.98 18.70 1.95
CA LEU A 104 23.60 18.91 2.37
C LEU A 104 22.95 17.62 2.92
N SER A 105 23.69 16.52 3.04
CA SER A 105 23.17 15.20 3.44
C SER A 105 22.59 15.17 4.86
N LYS A 106 22.98 16.13 5.70
CA LYS A 106 22.56 16.24 7.12
C LYS A 106 21.55 17.34 7.39
N THR A 107 21.09 18.05 6.35
CA THR A 107 20.24 19.25 6.51
C THR A 107 18.89 18.98 7.16
N MET A 108 18.35 17.76 7.07
CA MET A 108 17.13 17.35 7.80
C MET A 108 17.33 17.24 9.33
N LYS A 109 18.58 17.13 9.81
CA LYS A 109 18.93 17.10 11.23
C LYS A 109 19.47 18.45 11.68
N GLU A 110 20.33 19.05 10.86
CA GLU A 110 20.99 20.32 11.10
C GLU A 110 20.95 21.16 9.81
N PRO A 111 19.96 22.06 9.67
CA PRO A 111 19.80 22.86 8.45
C PRO A 111 21.04 23.69 8.13
N LEU A 112 21.35 23.83 6.84
CA LEU A 112 22.40 24.76 6.40
C LEU A 112 21.89 26.19 6.59
N ARG A 113 22.67 27.02 7.27
CA ARG A 113 22.33 28.43 7.48
C ARG A 113 22.98 29.30 6.43
N LEU A 114 22.15 30.02 5.68
CA LEU A 114 22.57 31.06 4.74
C LEU A 114 22.22 32.42 5.34
N LYS A 115 23.22 33.28 5.51
CA LYS A 115 23.03 34.64 6.01
C LYS A 115 23.18 35.62 4.86
N VAL A 116 22.07 36.22 4.45
CA VAL A 116 22.05 37.23 3.39
C VAL A 116 22.27 38.58 4.03
N VAL A 117 23.24 39.33 3.51
CA VAL A 117 23.51 40.71 3.90
C VAL A 117 23.11 41.62 2.75
N ALA A 118 22.21 42.56 3.00
CA ALA A 118 21.74 43.52 2.01
C ALA A 118 22.88 44.43 1.52
N PRO A 119 22.77 45.06 0.33
CA PRO A 119 23.75 46.02 -0.18
C PRO A 119 24.08 47.18 0.77
N ASP A 120 23.14 47.59 1.62
CA ASP A 120 23.36 48.62 2.65
C ASP A 120 24.16 48.16 3.87
N GLY A 121 24.47 46.86 3.96
CA GLY A 121 25.21 46.25 5.06
C GLY A 121 24.50 46.25 6.42
N THR A 122 23.25 46.74 6.47
CA THR A 122 22.49 46.95 7.70
C THR A 122 21.46 45.84 7.91
N TYR A 123 20.73 45.48 6.85
CA TYR A 123 19.72 44.43 6.92
C TYR A 123 20.35 43.06 6.66
N ILE A 124 19.99 42.12 7.51
CA ILE A 124 20.53 40.77 7.52
C ILE A 124 19.39 39.80 7.80
N LYS A 125 19.27 38.80 6.94
CA LYS A 125 18.31 37.72 7.10
C LYS A 125 18.98 36.36 7.04
N GLU A 126 18.55 35.48 7.92
CA GLU A 126 19.01 34.10 7.96
C GLU A 126 17.96 33.18 7.32
N TYR A 127 18.44 32.27 6.48
CA TYR A 127 17.66 31.21 5.87
C TYR A 127 18.19 29.85 6.32
N GLU A 128 17.29 28.98 6.76
CA GLU A 128 17.56 27.56 7.02
C GLU A 128 17.21 26.74 5.77
N VAL A 129 18.22 26.16 5.15
CA VAL A 129 18.07 25.24 4.01
C VAL A 129 17.94 23.81 4.53
N GLU A 130 16.82 23.17 4.24
CA GLU A 130 16.50 21.79 4.57
C GLU A 130 16.23 21.00 3.27
N VAL A 131 17.16 20.12 2.89
CA VAL A 131 16.98 19.20 1.76
C VAL A 131 16.34 17.92 2.28
N ARG A 132 15.08 17.70 1.95
CA ARG A 132 14.29 16.55 2.38
C ARG A 132 14.56 15.35 1.48
N VAL A 133 14.91 14.23 2.09
CA VAL A 133 15.16 12.94 1.44
C VAL A 133 14.31 11.87 2.10
N HIS A 134 13.72 10.97 1.32
CA HIS A 134 13.02 9.81 1.85
C HIS A 134 13.97 8.91 2.66
N ARG A 135 13.53 8.47 3.84
CA ARG A 135 14.29 7.54 4.70
C ARG A 135 14.04 6.07 4.36
N GLN A 136 12.95 5.80 3.67
CA GLN A 136 12.48 4.47 3.35
C GLN A 136 11.89 4.49 1.95
N GLU A 137 12.02 3.37 1.23
CA GLU A 137 11.47 3.26 -0.11
C GLU A 137 9.94 3.15 -0.01
N PRO A 138 9.17 4.12 -0.56
CA PRO A 138 7.73 4.25 -0.32
C PRO A 138 6.93 3.01 -0.76
N ASP A 139 7.32 2.40 -1.88
CA ASP A 139 6.65 1.21 -2.43
C ASP A 139 7.13 -0.11 -1.80
N SER A 140 8.05 -0.07 -0.84
CA SER A 140 8.53 -1.31 -0.20
C SER A 140 7.57 -1.77 0.88
N LEU A 141 7.12 -3.02 0.77
CA LEU A 141 6.36 -3.75 1.78
C LEU A 141 7.30 -4.19 2.90
N VAL A 142 7.06 -3.70 4.10
CA VAL A 142 7.84 -4.07 5.27
C VAL A 142 7.00 -4.97 6.17
N TRP A 143 7.54 -6.14 6.46
CA TRP A 143 6.94 -7.11 7.37
C TRP A 143 7.47 -6.93 8.79
N THR A 144 6.63 -7.24 9.76
CA THR A 144 7.03 -7.34 11.16
C THR A 144 6.28 -8.51 11.77
N GLN A 145 7.02 -9.49 12.28
CA GLN A 145 6.46 -10.51 13.15
C GLN A 145 5.94 -9.83 14.40
N LYS A 146 4.67 -10.07 14.74
CA LYS A 146 4.04 -9.43 15.91
C LYS A 146 4.15 -10.30 17.13
N THR A 147 3.60 -11.49 17.05
CA THR A 147 3.45 -12.41 18.18
C THR A 147 2.93 -13.75 17.66
N SER A 148 2.67 -14.68 18.57
CA SER A 148 1.66 -15.71 18.38
C SER A 148 0.30 -15.28 18.95
N TYR A 149 -0.80 -15.77 18.36
CA TYR A 149 -2.15 -15.68 18.96
C TYR A 149 -2.43 -16.81 19.95
N THR A 150 -1.67 -17.90 19.91
CA THR A 150 -1.79 -19.01 20.86
C THR A 150 -0.88 -18.81 22.07
N LEU A 151 -1.15 -19.52 23.16
CA LEU A 151 -0.24 -19.55 24.31
C LEU A 151 1.02 -20.36 24.00
N GLU A 152 2.07 -20.15 24.80
CA GLU A 152 3.33 -20.87 24.62
C GLU A 152 3.14 -22.38 24.81
N GLY A 153 3.54 -23.18 23.82
CA GLY A 153 3.40 -24.63 23.82
C GLY A 153 2.08 -25.15 23.23
N GLU A 154 1.14 -24.26 22.91
CA GLU A 154 -0.06 -24.63 22.15
C GLU A 154 0.25 -24.69 20.64
N SER A 155 -0.51 -25.52 19.93
CA SER A 155 -0.39 -25.65 18.48
C SER A 155 -1.77 -25.89 17.87
N VAL A 156 -2.10 -25.12 16.84
CA VAL A 156 -3.34 -25.23 16.08
C VAL A 156 -3.13 -26.18 14.91
N THR A 157 -4.00 -27.17 14.77
CA THR A 157 -3.99 -28.06 13.62
C THR A 157 -4.72 -27.46 12.43
N GLY A 158 -4.12 -27.55 11.24
CA GLY A 158 -4.75 -27.10 10.00
C GLY A 158 -4.85 -25.57 9.88
N ARG A 159 -5.60 -25.15 8.86
CA ARG A 159 -5.72 -23.75 8.45
C ARG A 159 -6.65 -22.97 9.39
N PRO A 160 -6.19 -21.88 10.02
CA PRO A 160 -7.08 -20.96 10.70
C PRO A 160 -7.83 -20.07 9.70
N LYS A 161 -8.98 -19.55 10.11
CA LYS A 161 -9.70 -18.49 9.39
C LYS A 161 -9.52 -17.17 10.11
N VAL A 162 -8.95 -16.18 9.43
CA VAL A 162 -8.87 -14.80 9.94
C VAL A 162 -9.94 -13.93 9.29
N VAL A 163 -10.59 -13.10 10.08
CA VAL A 163 -11.57 -12.10 9.62
C VAL A 163 -11.43 -10.80 10.41
N LEU A 164 -11.91 -9.71 9.80
CA LEU A 164 -12.00 -8.40 10.44
C LEU A 164 -13.46 -8.11 10.76
N LEU A 165 -13.70 -7.64 11.98
CA LEU A 165 -15.00 -7.18 12.46
C LEU A 165 -14.77 -5.88 13.23
N ASP A 166 -15.23 -4.75 12.67
CA ASP A 166 -14.93 -3.41 13.17
C ASP A 166 -13.40 -3.21 13.37
N ASP A 167 -12.99 -2.82 14.59
CA ASP A 167 -11.60 -2.65 15.00
C ASP A 167 -10.96 -3.94 15.55
N MET A 168 -11.59 -5.10 15.34
CA MET A 168 -11.11 -6.41 15.82
C MET A 168 -10.61 -7.29 14.67
N ILE A 169 -9.54 -8.01 14.96
CA ILE A 169 -9.11 -9.18 14.18
C ILE A 169 -9.48 -10.43 14.96
N LEU A 170 -10.18 -11.36 14.30
CA LEU A 170 -10.59 -12.64 14.88
C LEU A 170 -9.96 -13.78 14.09
N VAL A 171 -9.48 -14.79 14.79
CA VAL A 171 -8.86 -16.00 14.27
C VAL A 171 -9.63 -17.20 14.79
N TYR A 172 -10.34 -17.87 13.89
CA TYR A 172 -11.07 -19.10 14.16
C TYR A 172 -10.18 -20.29 13.82
N THR A 173 -10.13 -21.24 14.74
CA THR A 173 -9.28 -22.43 14.61
C THR A 173 -10.14 -23.69 14.48
N SER A 174 -9.55 -24.77 13.96
CA SER A 174 -10.27 -26.02 13.66
C SER A 174 -10.83 -26.73 14.91
N ASP A 175 -10.23 -26.47 16.07
CA ASP A 175 -10.69 -26.90 17.41
C ASP A 175 -11.82 -26.00 17.97
N ARG A 176 -12.34 -25.08 17.15
CA ARG A 176 -13.49 -24.21 17.47
C ARG A 176 -13.24 -23.21 18.61
N GLN A 177 -11.98 -22.85 18.81
CA GLN A 177 -11.61 -21.69 19.60
C GLN A 177 -11.62 -20.43 18.73
N VAL A 178 -11.82 -19.27 19.36
CA VAL A 178 -11.67 -17.98 18.69
C VAL A 178 -10.70 -17.11 19.47
N TYR A 179 -9.64 -16.69 18.76
CA TYR A 179 -8.66 -15.76 19.27
C TYR A 179 -8.93 -14.39 18.68
N TRP A 180 -8.91 -13.35 19.51
CA TRP A 180 -9.18 -12.00 19.02
C TRP A 180 -8.29 -10.93 19.64
N ALA A 181 -8.06 -9.86 18.89
CA ALA A 181 -7.30 -8.70 19.33
C ALA A 181 -7.84 -7.41 18.68
N LEU A 182 -7.62 -6.26 19.32
CA LEU A 182 -7.90 -4.95 18.73
C LEU A 182 -6.78 -4.52 17.78
N LEU A 183 -7.13 -4.05 16.59
CA LEU A 183 -6.19 -3.50 15.60
C LEU A 183 -5.37 -2.34 16.18
N ASN A 184 -6.03 -1.47 16.97
CA ASN A 184 -5.47 -0.26 17.58
C ASN A 184 -4.61 -0.53 18.83
N ASN A 185 -4.68 -1.73 19.43
CA ASN A 185 -3.74 -2.14 20.49
C ASN A 185 -2.33 -2.43 19.96
N GLY A 186 -2.08 -2.08 18.69
CA GLY A 186 -0.77 -1.60 18.26
C GLY A 186 0.32 -2.63 18.50
N ASN A 187 0.20 -3.83 17.92
CA ASN A 187 1.31 -4.78 17.85
C ASN A 187 1.82 -5.36 19.16
N LYS A 188 1.13 -5.20 20.30
CA LYS A 188 1.64 -5.70 21.58
C LYS A 188 1.40 -7.19 21.83
N GLY A 189 0.80 -7.90 20.87
CA GLY A 189 0.60 -9.34 20.95
C GLY A 189 -0.33 -9.83 22.06
N VAL A 190 -1.22 -8.96 22.55
CA VAL A 190 -2.23 -9.35 23.52
C VAL A 190 -3.43 -9.90 22.76
N TRP A 191 -3.57 -11.23 22.80
CA TRP A 191 -4.70 -11.96 22.26
C TRP A 191 -5.58 -12.45 23.41
N ASN A 192 -6.88 -12.36 23.22
CA ASN A 192 -7.86 -13.02 24.08
C ASN A 192 -8.27 -14.33 23.40
N ASN A 193 -8.56 -15.34 24.21
CA ASN A 193 -9.07 -16.63 23.77
C ASN A 193 -10.42 -16.85 24.45
N GLU A 194 -11.44 -17.12 23.66
CA GLU A 194 -12.78 -17.47 24.12
C GLU A 194 -13.36 -18.63 23.31
N GLU A 195 -14.27 -19.39 23.91
CA GLU A 195 -15.00 -20.44 23.22
C GLU A 195 -16.14 -19.86 22.38
N ILE A 196 -16.37 -20.45 21.21
CA ILE A 196 -17.51 -20.10 20.36
C ILE A 196 -18.78 -20.68 20.95
N THR A 197 -19.82 -19.87 21.12
CA THR A 197 -21.14 -20.35 21.55
C THR A 197 -22.14 -20.42 20.39
N ASP A 198 -23.03 -21.40 20.46
CA ASP A 198 -24.20 -21.54 19.58
C ASP A 198 -23.90 -21.73 18.08
N LEU A 199 -22.65 -22.03 17.72
CA LEU A 199 -22.25 -22.41 16.37
C LEU A 199 -22.22 -23.95 16.25
N PRO A 200 -22.95 -24.58 15.30
CA PRO A 200 -23.00 -26.04 15.16
C PRO A 200 -21.70 -26.58 14.55
N ALA A 201 -21.35 -27.83 14.87
CA ALA A 201 -20.12 -28.46 14.36
C ALA A 201 -20.09 -28.63 12.82
N THR A 202 -21.24 -28.50 12.16
CA THR A 202 -21.39 -28.51 10.71
C THR A 202 -21.03 -27.19 10.04
N ALA A 203 -20.70 -26.14 10.81
CA ALA A 203 -20.32 -24.84 10.26
C ALA A 203 -18.94 -24.90 9.58
N ASP A 204 -18.88 -24.47 8.33
CA ASP A 204 -17.63 -24.32 7.60
C ASP A 204 -16.95 -23.01 7.99
N LEU A 205 -15.98 -23.08 8.90
CA LEU A 205 -15.21 -21.92 9.34
C LEU A 205 -14.45 -21.24 8.18
N GLY A 206 -14.12 -21.96 7.10
CA GLY A 206 -13.49 -21.39 5.91
C GLY A 206 -14.38 -20.37 5.20
N SER A 207 -15.70 -20.58 5.25
CA SER A 207 -16.71 -19.75 4.61
C SER A 207 -17.03 -18.43 5.33
N ILE A 208 -16.48 -18.19 6.54
CA ILE A 208 -16.81 -16.99 7.30
C ILE A 208 -16.48 -15.73 6.49
N LEU A 209 -17.44 -14.83 6.39
CA LEU A 209 -17.26 -13.51 5.78
C LEU A 209 -17.91 -12.41 6.61
N THR A 210 -17.50 -11.17 6.34
CA THR A 210 -18.05 -9.97 6.96
C THR A 210 -18.99 -9.24 6.00
N PHE A 211 -20.18 -8.87 6.47
CA PHE A 211 -21.17 -8.08 5.73
C PHE A 211 -21.98 -7.22 6.72
N ASN A 212 -22.09 -5.90 6.46
CA ASN A 212 -22.80 -4.95 7.31
C ASN A 212 -22.48 -5.10 8.80
N ASP A 213 -21.19 -5.07 9.14
CA ASP A 213 -20.66 -5.16 10.51
C ASP A 213 -21.09 -6.42 11.27
N LYS A 214 -21.36 -7.50 10.53
CA LYS A 214 -21.68 -8.83 11.05
C LYS A 214 -20.92 -9.90 10.32
N LEU A 215 -20.71 -11.02 10.99
CA LEU A 215 -20.14 -12.22 10.40
C LEU A 215 -21.23 -13.19 9.99
N TYR A 216 -21.06 -13.83 8.84
CA TYR A 216 -21.93 -14.87 8.32
C TYR A 216 -21.12 -16.12 8.02
N VAL A 217 -21.72 -17.28 8.24
CA VAL A 217 -21.11 -18.59 7.98
C VAL A 217 -22.18 -19.57 7.52
N VAL A 218 -21.83 -20.44 6.58
CA VAL A 218 -22.70 -21.53 6.11
C VAL A 218 -22.34 -22.83 6.81
N THR A 219 -23.32 -23.72 6.89
CA THR A 219 -23.14 -25.08 7.39
C THR A 219 -23.34 -26.10 6.27
N THR A 220 -22.81 -27.31 6.46
CA THR A 220 -23.02 -28.43 5.52
C THR A 220 -24.47 -28.92 5.44
N ASP A 221 -25.37 -28.38 6.29
CA ASP A 221 -26.80 -28.66 6.34
C ASP A 221 -27.64 -27.47 5.84
N ASP A 222 -27.10 -26.66 4.93
CA ASP A 222 -27.75 -25.53 4.24
C ASP A 222 -28.29 -24.43 5.16
N LYS A 223 -27.72 -24.28 6.36
CA LYS A 223 -28.08 -23.21 7.29
C LYS A 223 -27.05 -22.10 7.26
N VAL A 224 -27.53 -20.90 7.56
CA VAL A 224 -26.70 -19.70 7.68
C VAL A 224 -26.76 -19.22 9.12
N PHE A 225 -25.60 -18.99 9.72
CA PHE A 225 -25.48 -18.40 11.04
C PHE A 225 -24.89 -17.01 10.94
N VAL A 226 -25.35 -16.11 11.81
CA VAL A 226 -24.90 -14.72 11.91
C VAL A 226 -24.36 -14.42 13.30
N SER A 227 -23.31 -13.60 13.36
CA SER A 227 -22.76 -13.08 14.61
C SER A 227 -22.47 -11.58 14.52
N THR A 228 -22.78 -10.85 15.61
CA THR A 228 -22.48 -9.41 15.73
C THR A 228 -21.18 -9.13 16.49
N ASN A 229 -20.60 -10.15 17.14
CA ASN A 229 -19.38 -10.01 17.96
C ASN A 229 -18.30 -11.04 17.59
N GLY A 230 -18.62 -12.03 16.76
CA GLY A 230 -17.76 -13.14 16.39
C GLY A 230 -17.59 -14.24 17.44
N LEU A 231 -18.26 -14.13 18.58
CA LEU A 231 -18.14 -15.10 19.68
C LEU A 231 -19.42 -15.95 19.80
N SER A 232 -20.57 -15.29 19.77
CA SER A 232 -21.89 -15.92 19.87
C SER A 232 -22.60 -15.88 18.53
N TRP A 233 -23.16 -17.01 18.10
CA TRP A 233 -23.80 -17.16 16.81
C TRP A 233 -25.30 -17.42 16.92
N LYS A 234 -26.06 -17.04 15.90
CA LYS A 234 -27.49 -17.31 15.83
C LYS A 234 -27.86 -17.72 14.41
N GLY A 235 -28.71 -18.74 14.27
CA GLY A 235 -29.27 -19.12 12.97
C GLY A 235 -30.10 -17.98 12.36
N ASP A 236 -29.85 -17.68 11.09
CA ASP A 236 -30.61 -16.74 10.29
C ASP A 236 -31.76 -17.46 9.57
N ALA A 237 -32.99 -17.22 10.02
CA ALA A 237 -34.17 -17.87 9.46
C ALA A 237 -34.52 -17.40 8.03
N GLY A 238 -34.06 -16.21 7.64
CA GLY A 238 -34.31 -15.66 6.31
C GLY A 238 -33.36 -16.24 5.27
N LEU A 239 -32.17 -16.67 5.65
CA LEU A 239 -31.15 -17.19 4.74
C LEU A 239 -30.96 -18.72 4.81
N SER A 240 -31.38 -19.36 5.90
CA SER A 240 -31.25 -20.82 6.10
C SER A 240 -32.27 -21.63 5.29
N ASP A 241 -31.97 -22.91 5.11
CA ASP A 241 -32.84 -23.94 4.50
C ASP A 241 -33.26 -23.61 3.05
N GLN A 242 -32.41 -22.86 2.32
CA GLN A 242 -32.60 -22.46 0.93
C GLN A 242 -31.54 -23.06 -0.03
N GLY A 243 -30.83 -24.09 0.44
CA GLY A 243 -29.84 -24.85 -0.35
C GLY A 243 -28.53 -24.11 -0.59
N VAL A 244 -28.08 -23.26 0.35
CA VAL A 244 -26.84 -22.47 0.20
C VAL A 244 -25.65 -23.27 0.71
N GLU A 245 -24.70 -23.56 -0.18
CA GLU A 245 -23.54 -24.39 0.13
C GLU A 245 -22.27 -23.58 0.45
N ALA A 246 -22.12 -22.40 -0.15
CA ALA A 246 -20.90 -21.62 -0.03
C ALA A 246 -21.17 -20.12 -0.10
N LEU A 247 -20.38 -19.35 0.65
CA LEU A 247 -20.33 -17.90 0.54
C LEU A 247 -19.06 -17.50 -0.21
N ILE A 248 -19.20 -16.70 -1.26
CA ILE A 248 -18.07 -16.31 -2.12
C ILE A 248 -17.49 -14.97 -1.65
N GLY A 249 -18.34 -13.97 -1.41
CA GLY A 249 -17.89 -12.63 -1.02
C GLY A 249 -19.04 -11.66 -0.78
N SER A 250 -18.74 -10.54 -0.12
CA SER A 250 -19.70 -9.50 0.24
C SER A 250 -19.55 -8.27 -0.64
N PHE A 251 -20.57 -7.98 -1.43
CA PHE A 251 -20.78 -6.66 -2.01
C PHE A 251 -21.32 -5.72 -0.92
N PRO A 252 -21.31 -4.39 -1.12
CA PRO A 252 -21.80 -3.45 -0.12
C PRO A 252 -23.25 -3.72 0.32
N ASP A 253 -24.10 -4.14 -0.63
CA ASP A 253 -25.54 -4.29 -0.39
C ASP A 253 -26.02 -5.76 -0.36
N VAL A 254 -25.19 -6.70 -0.81
CA VAL A 254 -25.57 -8.12 -0.93
C VAL A 254 -24.40 -9.06 -0.64
N ILE A 255 -24.70 -10.25 -0.12
CA ILE A 255 -23.76 -11.36 -0.05
C ILE A 255 -23.91 -12.20 -1.32
N ALA A 256 -22.81 -12.55 -1.97
CA ALA A 256 -22.77 -13.49 -3.08
C ALA A 256 -22.39 -14.89 -2.59
N GLY A 257 -23.06 -15.91 -3.11
CA GLY A 257 -22.85 -17.30 -2.72
C GLY A 257 -23.20 -18.30 -3.82
N ILE A 258 -23.16 -19.57 -3.46
CA ILE A 258 -23.51 -20.71 -4.30
C ILE A 258 -24.63 -21.45 -3.62
N LYS A 259 -25.70 -21.74 -4.37
CA LYS A 259 -26.80 -22.58 -3.92
C LYS A 259 -26.99 -23.77 -4.84
N HIS A 260 -27.64 -24.81 -4.36
CA HIS A 260 -28.08 -25.94 -5.17
C HIS A 260 -29.62 -25.99 -5.26
N ASP A 261 -30.12 -26.64 -6.31
CA ASP A 261 -31.52 -27.03 -6.40
C ASP A 261 -31.77 -28.42 -5.81
N ALA A 262 -33.02 -28.89 -5.85
CA ALA A 262 -33.40 -30.21 -5.35
C ALA A 262 -32.75 -31.39 -6.10
N GLU A 263 -32.19 -31.13 -7.29
CA GLU A 263 -31.51 -32.12 -8.14
C GLU A 263 -29.98 -32.07 -7.95
N GLY A 264 -29.47 -31.20 -7.06
CA GLY A 264 -28.05 -31.02 -6.77
C GLY A 264 -27.30 -30.14 -7.79
N LYS A 265 -28.03 -29.43 -8.65
CA LYS A 265 -27.45 -28.53 -9.64
C LYS A 265 -27.13 -27.18 -8.98
N LYS A 266 -25.91 -26.67 -9.20
CA LYS A 266 -25.40 -25.47 -8.53
C LYS A 266 -25.60 -24.20 -9.34
N PHE A 267 -25.97 -23.13 -8.66
CA PHE A 267 -26.21 -21.79 -9.20
C PHE A 267 -25.53 -20.73 -8.34
N PHE A 268 -25.07 -19.66 -8.97
CA PHE A 268 -24.73 -18.45 -8.25
C PHE A 268 -25.98 -17.82 -7.66
N CYS A 269 -25.84 -17.14 -6.53
CA CYS A 269 -26.93 -16.42 -5.91
C CYS A 269 -26.45 -15.20 -5.14
N THR A 270 -27.36 -14.27 -4.91
CA THR A 270 -27.14 -13.14 -4.00
C THR A 270 -28.27 -12.99 -3.01
N THR A 271 -28.00 -12.41 -1.85
CA THR A 271 -29.05 -12.11 -0.88
C THR A 271 -30.01 -11.05 -1.43
N ILE A 272 -31.28 -11.15 -1.05
CA ILE A 272 -32.25 -10.06 -1.23
C ILE A 272 -31.89 -8.93 -0.26
N SER A 273 -32.22 -7.68 -0.61
CA SER A 273 -31.82 -6.48 0.13
C SER A 273 -32.24 -6.45 1.62
N ASP A 274 -33.30 -7.16 1.98
CA ASP A 274 -33.81 -7.28 3.36
C ASP A 274 -33.32 -8.55 4.08
N LEU A 275 -32.41 -9.31 3.45
CA LEU A 275 -31.89 -10.60 3.92
C LEU A 275 -32.98 -11.66 4.15
N SER A 276 -34.13 -11.56 3.47
CA SER A 276 -35.22 -12.54 3.61
C SER A 276 -35.03 -13.81 2.77
N GLY A 277 -33.93 -13.93 2.03
CA GLY A 277 -33.65 -15.07 1.16
C GLY A 277 -32.65 -14.76 0.06
N TRP A 278 -32.64 -15.64 -0.94
CA TRP A 278 -31.65 -15.63 -2.02
C TRP A 278 -32.29 -15.43 -3.38
N LYS A 279 -31.73 -14.50 -4.16
CA LYS A 279 -31.98 -14.34 -5.59
C LYS A 279 -31.05 -15.26 -6.36
N GLU A 280 -31.64 -16.13 -7.17
CA GLU A 280 -30.91 -17.04 -8.04
C GLU A 280 -30.32 -16.32 -9.26
N GLY A 281 -29.10 -16.70 -9.61
CA GLY A 281 -28.34 -16.21 -10.76
C GLY A 281 -28.09 -17.31 -11.78
N TYR A 282 -26.89 -17.29 -12.39
CA TYR A 282 -26.52 -18.22 -13.45
C TYR A 282 -26.06 -19.58 -12.91
N GLU A 283 -26.24 -20.64 -13.70
CA GLU A 283 -25.70 -21.97 -13.41
C GLU A 283 -24.16 -21.92 -13.38
N LEU A 284 -23.55 -22.68 -12.47
CA LEU A 284 -22.10 -22.81 -12.41
C LEU A 284 -21.54 -23.44 -13.71
N PRO A 285 -20.45 -22.88 -14.27
CA PRO A 285 -19.85 -23.43 -15.48
C PRO A 285 -19.27 -24.82 -15.21
N LYS A 286 -19.62 -25.79 -16.09
CA LYS A 286 -19.16 -27.19 -16.04
C LYS A 286 -17.97 -27.47 -16.96
N THR A 287 -17.51 -26.47 -17.70
CA THR A 287 -16.43 -26.57 -18.70
C THR A 287 -15.16 -25.91 -18.19
N SER A 288 -14.00 -26.25 -18.74
CA SER A 288 -12.75 -25.56 -18.43
C SER A 288 -12.82 -24.06 -18.85
N PRO A 289 -12.33 -23.13 -18.01
CA PRO A 289 -11.81 -23.37 -16.66
C PRO A 289 -12.93 -23.74 -15.68
N LEU A 290 -12.67 -24.73 -14.82
CA LEU A 290 -13.62 -25.11 -13.76
C LEU A 290 -13.71 -24.00 -12.71
N PHE A 291 -14.92 -23.77 -12.21
CA PHE A 291 -15.14 -22.80 -11.13
C PHE A 291 -14.62 -23.35 -9.79
N PRO A 292 -13.86 -22.57 -8.99
CA PRO A 292 -13.35 -23.04 -7.71
C PRO A 292 -14.45 -23.16 -6.66
N LEU A 293 -14.48 -24.29 -5.94
CA LEU A 293 -15.47 -24.52 -4.87
C LEU A 293 -14.84 -24.57 -3.47
N GLU A 294 -13.52 -24.75 -3.38
CA GLU A 294 -12.82 -24.86 -2.11
C GLU A 294 -11.78 -23.76 -1.92
N SER A 295 -11.47 -23.45 -0.65
CA SER A 295 -10.45 -22.44 -0.29
C SER A 295 -10.65 -21.09 -1.00
N ILE A 296 -11.90 -20.66 -1.15
CA ILE A 296 -12.25 -19.42 -1.85
C ILE A 296 -11.64 -18.22 -1.13
N SER A 297 -10.84 -17.47 -1.85
CA SER A 297 -10.36 -16.14 -1.47
C SER A 297 -11.00 -15.13 -2.40
N SER A 298 -11.62 -14.10 -1.83
CA SER A 298 -12.26 -13.05 -2.62
C SER A 298 -11.90 -11.66 -2.11
N THR A 299 -12.05 -10.69 -3.00
CA THR A 299 -11.90 -9.28 -2.70
C THR A 299 -12.92 -8.49 -3.51
N VAL A 300 -13.58 -7.52 -2.86
CA VAL A 300 -14.57 -6.64 -3.49
C VAL A 300 -14.05 -5.22 -3.41
N TYR A 301 -14.10 -4.51 -4.54
CA TYR A 301 -13.60 -3.15 -4.64
C TYR A 301 -14.44 -2.32 -5.59
N GLN A 302 -14.38 -1.01 -5.41
CA GLN A 302 -14.99 -0.07 -6.33
C GLN A 302 -13.99 0.29 -7.42
N THR A 303 -14.38 0.14 -8.69
CA THR A 303 -13.55 0.56 -9.82
C THR A 303 -13.45 2.08 -9.89
N LYS A 304 -12.51 2.59 -10.70
CA LYS A 304 -12.39 4.04 -10.97
C LYS A 304 -13.65 4.66 -11.60
N THR A 305 -14.52 3.84 -12.18
CA THR A 305 -15.82 4.27 -12.73
C THR A 305 -16.96 4.23 -11.71
N GLY A 306 -16.67 3.89 -10.45
CA GLY A 306 -17.67 3.83 -9.37
C GLY A 306 -18.46 2.52 -9.30
N ILE A 307 -18.10 1.51 -10.10
CA ILE A 307 -18.81 0.22 -10.18
C ILE A 307 -18.17 -0.76 -9.19
N TRP A 308 -18.98 -1.46 -8.41
CA TRP A 308 -18.50 -2.53 -7.54
C TRP A 308 -18.14 -3.78 -8.36
N LYS A 309 -16.98 -4.36 -8.07
CA LYS A 309 -16.48 -5.56 -8.73
C LYS A 309 -15.90 -6.50 -7.68
N ALA A 310 -16.33 -7.76 -7.71
CA ALA A 310 -15.72 -8.83 -6.95
C ALA A 310 -14.70 -9.57 -7.83
N PHE A 311 -13.60 -9.97 -7.22
CA PHE A 311 -12.63 -10.90 -7.78
C PHE A 311 -12.45 -12.04 -6.79
N MET A 312 -12.30 -13.26 -7.29
CA MET A 312 -12.05 -14.44 -6.47
C MET A 312 -11.07 -15.40 -7.12
N THR A 313 -10.54 -16.28 -6.29
CA THR A 313 -9.78 -17.45 -6.67
C THR A 313 -9.97 -18.55 -5.63
N GLY A 314 -9.61 -19.79 -5.93
CA GLY A 314 -9.77 -20.92 -5.03
C GLY A 314 -9.12 -22.18 -5.61
N ASN A 315 -9.18 -23.26 -4.85
CA ASN A 315 -8.74 -24.57 -5.34
C ASN A 315 -9.74 -25.13 -6.35
N VAL A 316 -9.20 -25.84 -7.35
CA VAL A 316 -9.97 -26.58 -8.33
C VAL A 316 -9.72 -28.07 -8.08
N ASP A 317 -10.78 -28.86 -8.02
CA ASP A 317 -10.73 -30.27 -7.58
C ASP A 317 -10.03 -31.24 -8.56
N ASP A 318 -9.64 -30.77 -9.76
CA ASP A 318 -9.04 -31.61 -10.80
C ASP A 318 -7.57 -31.23 -11.07
N GLU A 319 -6.66 -31.92 -10.39
CA GLU A 319 -5.20 -31.80 -10.55
C GLU A 319 -4.69 -32.26 -11.93
N THR A 320 -5.52 -32.90 -12.77
CA THR A 320 -5.10 -33.43 -14.08
C THR A 320 -5.15 -32.38 -15.19
N ILE A 321 -5.85 -31.27 -14.97
CA ILE A 321 -5.87 -30.14 -15.89
C ILE A 321 -4.69 -29.24 -15.48
N SER A 322 -3.66 -29.15 -16.33
CA SER A 322 -2.56 -28.21 -16.16
C SER A 322 -3.07 -26.77 -16.36
N VAL A 323 -3.80 -26.25 -15.38
CA VAL A 323 -4.37 -24.89 -15.40
C VAL A 323 -3.56 -24.00 -14.50
N SER A 324 -3.02 -22.94 -15.09
CA SER A 324 -2.79 -21.68 -14.41
C SER A 324 -3.91 -21.36 -13.42
N LEU A 325 -3.57 -20.65 -12.34
CA LEU A 325 -4.59 -20.11 -11.45
C LEU A 325 -5.46 -19.13 -12.26
N THR A 326 -6.72 -19.48 -12.51
CA THR A 326 -7.67 -18.61 -13.21
C THR A 326 -8.54 -17.87 -12.19
N PRO A 327 -8.38 -16.55 -12.02
CA PRO A 327 -9.28 -15.76 -11.20
C PRO A 327 -10.64 -15.62 -11.88
N TRP A 328 -11.68 -15.42 -11.08
CA TRP A 328 -13.03 -15.15 -11.56
C TRP A 328 -13.48 -13.78 -11.05
N PHE A 329 -14.27 -13.06 -11.85
CA PHE A 329 -14.83 -11.79 -11.43
C PHE A 329 -16.33 -11.71 -11.66
N SER A 330 -16.97 -10.84 -10.89
CA SER A 330 -18.39 -10.53 -11.01
C SER A 330 -18.64 -9.05 -10.73
N LEU A 331 -19.66 -8.48 -11.35
CA LEU A 331 -20.12 -7.11 -11.11
C LEU A 331 -21.37 -7.04 -10.21
N ASP A 332 -22.09 -8.15 -10.08
CA ASP A 332 -23.39 -8.21 -9.43
C ASP A 332 -23.56 -9.41 -8.48
N GLY A 333 -22.59 -10.33 -8.43
CA GLY A 333 -22.61 -11.57 -7.67
C GLY A 333 -23.47 -12.69 -8.27
N LEU A 334 -24.29 -12.40 -9.29
CA LEU A 334 -25.22 -13.35 -9.92
C LEU A 334 -24.59 -14.05 -11.12
N GLN A 335 -23.62 -13.42 -11.77
CA GLN A 335 -22.84 -14.02 -12.85
C GLN A 335 -21.34 -13.85 -12.60
N TRP A 336 -20.59 -14.93 -12.74
CA TRP A 336 -19.13 -14.92 -12.64
C TRP A 336 -18.50 -15.27 -13.99
N SER A 337 -17.42 -14.58 -14.33
CA SER A 337 -16.68 -14.78 -15.58
C SER A 337 -15.20 -15.01 -15.28
N ALA A 338 -14.58 -15.95 -15.99
CA ALA A 338 -13.15 -16.21 -15.89
C ALA A 338 -12.35 -15.00 -16.40
N ALA A 339 -11.31 -14.61 -15.65
CA ALA A 339 -10.39 -13.54 -16.00
C ALA A 339 -9.17 -14.11 -16.74
N GLU A 340 -9.35 -14.47 -18.00
CA GLU A 340 -8.29 -15.09 -18.81
C GLU A 340 -7.62 -14.08 -19.75
N ALA A 341 -6.29 -14.13 -19.81
CA ALA A 341 -5.55 -13.43 -20.86
C ALA A 341 -5.70 -14.19 -22.20
N PRO A 342 -5.83 -13.49 -23.34
CA PRO A 342 -5.76 -14.14 -24.64
C PRO A 342 -4.38 -14.81 -24.80
N LEU A 343 -4.36 -16.11 -25.11
CA LEU A 343 -3.10 -16.83 -25.37
C LEU A 343 -2.44 -16.29 -26.65
N PRO A 344 -1.21 -15.74 -26.60
CA PRO A 344 -0.48 -15.39 -27.81
C PRO A 344 -0.09 -16.67 -28.56
N SER A 345 -0.25 -16.67 -29.88
CA SER A 345 0.00 -17.82 -30.75
C SER A 345 1.46 -18.30 -30.80
N ASP A 346 2.40 -17.58 -30.19
CA ASP A 346 3.83 -17.83 -30.28
C ASP A 346 4.48 -18.41 -29.01
N ASN A 347 3.73 -18.65 -27.93
CA ASN A 347 4.25 -19.25 -26.69
C ASN A 347 5.47 -18.54 -26.06
N THR A 348 5.75 -17.28 -26.42
CA THR A 348 6.98 -16.58 -25.97
C THR A 348 6.80 -15.75 -24.70
N ILE A 349 5.56 -15.43 -24.31
CA ILE A 349 5.28 -14.64 -23.10
C ILE A 349 4.11 -15.23 -22.32
N ASP A 350 4.43 -15.73 -21.13
CA ASP A 350 3.48 -16.28 -20.16
C ASP A 350 2.95 -15.14 -19.26
N TYR A 351 1.77 -14.62 -19.61
CA TYR A 351 1.05 -13.62 -18.79
C TYR A 351 0.08 -14.24 -17.79
N TYR A 352 0.08 -15.57 -17.63
CA TYR A 352 -0.82 -16.28 -16.73
C TYR A 352 -0.33 -16.23 -15.29
N CYS A 353 -1.27 -16.33 -14.35
CA CYS A 353 -0.93 -16.59 -12.95
C CYS A 353 -0.65 -18.09 -12.81
N PRO A 354 0.54 -18.52 -12.33
CA PRO A 354 0.81 -19.95 -12.20
C PRO A 354 -0.15 -20.58 -11.18
N TYR A 355 -0.35 -21.88 -11.33
CA TYR A 355 -1.12 -22.65 -10.36
C TYR A 355 -0.50 -22.53 -8.97
N MET A 356 -1.35 -22.36 -7.96
CA MET A 356 -0.96 -22.28 -6.56
C MET A 356 -2.00 -23.04 -5.74
N SER A 357 -1.55 -23.91 -4.83
CA SER A 357 -2.44 -24.54 -3.87
C SER A 357 -2.80 -23.55 -2.75
N GLN A 358 -4.06 -23.60 -2.30
CA GLN A 358 -4.64 -22.63 -1.36
C GLN A 358 -4.36 -21.18 -1.77
N PRO A 359 -4.81 -20.76 -2.96
CA PRO A 359 -4.55 -19.43 -3.47
C PRO A 359 -5.30 -18.38 -2.65
N SER A 360 -4.63 -17.27 -2.39
CA SER A 360 -5.19 -16.06 -1.81
C SER A 360 -5.05 -14.91 -2.80
N ILE A 361 -6.09 -14.09 -2.91
CA ILE A 361 -6.09 -12.87 -3.71
C ILE A 361 -6.47 -11.69 -2.83
N ILE A 362 -5.63 -10.66 -2.83
CA ILE A 362 -5.88 -9.40 -2.12
C ILE A 362 -5.81 -8.24 -3.09
N ARG A 363 -6.65 -7.23 -2.85
CA ARG A 363 -6.61 -5.94 -3.54
C ARG A 363 -5.81 -4.96 -2.67
N TYR A 364 -4.65 -4.52 -3.15
CA TYR A 364 -3.71 -3.71 -2.38
C TYR A 364 -2.97 -2.72 -3.30
N ASP A 365 -2.80 -1.46 -2.88
CA ASP A 365 -2.11 -0.42 -3.68
C ASP A 365 -2.55 -0.34 -5.15
N ASP A 366 -3.87 -0.29 -5.36
CA ASP A 366 -4.46 -0.24 -6.69
C ASP A 366 -4.22 -1.43 -7.63
N LYS A 367 -3.78 -2.57 -7.08
CA LYS A 367 -3.45 -3.79 -7.81
C LYS A 367 -3.97 -5.03 -7.09
N PHE A 368 -4.12 -6.11 -7.83
CA PHE A 368 -4.31 -7.44 -7.28
C PHE A 368 -2.97 -8.09 -7.01
N TYR A 369 -2.87 -8.73 -5.85
CA TYR A 369 -1.76 -9.59 -5.48
C TYR A 369 -2.31 -10.98 -5.21
N ALA A 370 -1.79 -11.98 -5.92
CA ALA A 370 -2.10 -13.38 -5.74
C ALA A 370 -0.87 -14.13 -5.21
N PHE A 371 -1.08 -15.07 -4.31
CA PHE A 371 -0.06 -15.95 -3.75
C PHE A 371 -0.74 -17.18 -3.16
N GLY A 372 0.02 -18.21 -2.80
CA GLY A 372 -0.51 -19.46 -2.25
C GLY A 372 0.39 -20.05 -1.18
N ASN A 373 0.19 -21.35 -0.93
CA ASN A 373 1.13 -22.15 -0.16
C ASN A 373 2.57 -22.00 -0.69
N ASN A 374 3.54 -22.34 0.16
CA ASN A 374 4.98 -22.16 -0.04
C ASN A 374 5.47 -20.71 -0.07
N PHE A 375 4.59 -19.73 -0.31
CA PHE A 375 4.94 -18.30 -0.33
C PHE A 375 6.11 -17.99 -1.29
N ASP A 376 6.16 -18.66 -2.44
CA ASP A 376 7.28 -18.53 -3.39
C ASP A 376 7.45 -17.10 -3.91
N ALA A 377 6.35 -16.46 -4.31
CA ALA A 377 6.32 -15.07 -4.74
C ALA A 377 4.92 -14.49 -4.65
N PHE A 378 4.84 -13.16 -4.68
CA PHE A 378 3.62 -12.47 -5.08
C PHE A 378 3.52 -12.40 -6.60
N TYR A 379 2.34 -12.66 -7.14
CA TYR A 379 1.98 -12.34 -8.52
C TYR A 379 1.09 -11.11 -8.52
N VAL A 380 1.43 -10.11 -9.33
CA VAL A 380 0.71 -8.84 -9.38
C VAL A 380 -0.02 -8.65 -10.71
N SER A 381 -1.22 -8.07 -10.64
CA SER A 381 -1.98 -7.64 -11.82
C SER A 381 -2.72 -6.33 -11.51
N THR A 382 -2.77 -5.40 -12.46
CA THR A 382 -3.59 -4.18 -12.31
C THR A 382 -5.08 -4.48 -12.51
N GLU A 383 -5.42 -5.36 -13.44
CA GLU A 383 -6.80 -5.63 -13.88
C GLU A 383 -7.27 -7.07 -13.58
N GLY A 384 -6.38 -7.91 -13.04
CA GLY A 384 -6.65 -9.32 -12.70
C GLY A 384 -6.61 -10.28 -13.89
N ILE A 385 -6.14 -9.83 -15.05
CA ILE A 385 -6.10 -10.61 -16.31
C ILE A 385 -4.67 -11.06 -16.62
N THR A 386 -3.73 -10.12 -16.66
CA THR A 386 -2.31 -10.41 -16.92
C THR A 386 -1.52 -10.31 -15.62
N TRP A 387 -0.71 -11.32 -15.36
CA TRP A 387 0.01 -11.48 -14.10
C TRP A 387 1.50 -11.42 -14.31
N SER A 388 2.23 -10.95 -13.30
CA SER A 388 3.68 -10.91 -13.31
C SER A 388 4.22 -11.20 -11.92
N GLU A 389 5.27 -12.01 -11.85
CA GLU A 389 5.99 -12.29 -10.62
C GLU A 389 6.65 -11.01 -10.08
N VAL A 390 6.44 -10.73 -8.80
CA VAL A 390 7.07 -9.58 -8.13
C VAL A 390 8.46 -9.95 -7.64
N LYS A 391 9.47 -9.26 -8.18
CA LYS A 391 10.89 -9.55 -7.89
C LYS A 391 11.57 -8.55 -6.95
N LYS A 392 10.88 -7.47 -6.57
CA LYS A 392 11.42 -6.41 -5.71
C LYS A 392 10.34 -5.66 -4.96
N ARG A 393 10.71 -5.02 -3.84
CA ARG A 393 9.91 -4.12 -3.00
C ARG A 393 8.74 -4.78 -2.27
N VAL A 394 7.95 -5.61 -2.92
CA VAL A 394 6.83 -6.35 -2.33
C VAL A 394 7.19 -7.84 -2.32
N LEU A 395 7.91 -8.26 -1.27
CA LEU A 395 8.41 -9.62 -1.12
C LEU A 395 7.94 -10.19 0.21
N PHE A 396 7.86 -11.52 0.28
CA PHE A 396 7.71 -12.22 1.55
C PHE A 396 9.05 -12.26 2.30
N PRO A 397 9.03 -12.34 3.65
CA PRO A 397 10.20 -12.75 4.41
C PRO A 397 10.61 -14.17 4.04
N GLU A 398 11.92 -14.47 4.06
CA GLU A 398 12.43 -15.84 3.82
C GLU A 398 11.81 -16.86 4.77
N ASP A 399 11.45 -16.45 5.98
CA ASP A 399 10.80 -17.29 6.98
C ASP A 399 9.48 -17.91 6.49
N PHE A 400 8.81 -17.31 5.49
CA PHE A 400 7.52 -17.81 4.98
C PHE A 400 7.68 -18.97 4.01
N LYS A 401 8.90 -19.17 3.48
CA LYS A 401 9.15 -20.14 2.43
C LYS A 401 8.80 -21.56 2.87
N GLY A 402 8.01 -22.26 2.06
CA GLY A 402 7.55 -23.63 2.34
C GLY A 402 6.46 -23.74 3.42
N ARG A 403 5.91 -22.62 3.90
CA ARG A 403 4.79 -22.64 4.86
C ARG A 403 3.43 -22.85 4.16
N SER A 404 2.49 -23.43 4.88
CA SER A 404 1.10 -23.67 4.49
C SER A 404 0.14 -23.25 5.61
N ASP A 405 -1.15 -23.57 5.48
CA ASP A 405 -2.16 -23.44 6.54
C ASP A 405 -2.24 -22.01 7.09
N TYR A 406 -2.39 -21.07 6.18
CA TYR A 406 -2.41 -19.65 6.49
C TYR A 406 -3.76 -19.01 6.15
N SER A 407 -3.97 -17.84 6.72
CA SER A 407 -5.12 -16.98 6.45
C SER A 407 -4.63 -15.55 6.29
N VAL A 408 -5.27 -14.77 5.43
CA VAL A 408 -4.89 -13.39 5.14
C VAL A 408 -6.08 -12.45 5.16
N VAL A 409 -5.89 -11.27 5.74
CA VAL A 409 -6.82 -10.12 5.63
C VAL A 409 -6.03 -8.83 5.43
N VAL A 410 -6.66 -7.83 4.83
CA VAL A 410 -6.13 -6.47 4.72
C VAL A 410 -7.02 -5.54 5.53
N ASP A 411 -6.44 -4.81 6.49
CA ASP A 411 -7.20 -3.89 7.33
C ASP A 411 -7.38 -2.50 6.70
N THR A 412 -8.23 -1.70 7.33
CA THR A 412 -8.54 -0.32 6.93
C THR A 412 -7.34 0.63 6.98
N ASN A 413 -6.29 0.28 7.72
CA ASN A 413 -5.03 1.01 7.83
C ASN A 413 -3.96 0.50 6.84
N ASN A 414 -4.36 -0.29 5.84
CA ASN A 414 -3.53 -0.90 4.80
C ASN A 414 -2.47 -1.87 5.34
N TYR A 415 -2.69 -2.49 6.50
CA TYR A 415 -1.87 -3.62 6.93
C TYR A 415 -2.42 -4.92 6.36
N ILE A 416 -1.53 -5.68 5.75
CA ILE A 416 -1.72 -7.08 5.40
C ILE A 416 -1.40 -7.90 6.65
N TRP A 417 -2.37 -8.66 7.14
CA TRP A 417 -2.19 -9.60 8.24
C TRP A 417 -2.15 -11.01 7.68
N ILE A 418 -1.10 -11.76 8.03
CA ILE A 418 -1.03 -13.19 7.73
C ILE A 418 -0.93 -13.93 9.05
N VAL A 419 -1.79 -14.93 9.20
CA VAL A 419 -1.94 -15.74 10.41
C VAL A 419 -1.73 -17.20 10.01
N TRP A 420 -0.87 -17.91 10.73
CA TRP A 420 -0.58 -19.32 10.48
C TRP A 420 -1.27 -20.23 11.50
N GLY A 421 -1.53 -21.47 11.09
CA GLY A 421 -1.71 -22.59 12.01
C GLY A 421 -0.39 -22.95 12.71
N GLY A 422 -0.33 -24.11 13.34
CA GLY A 422 0.81 -24.53 14.15
C GLY A 422 0.96 -23.63 15.37
N LEU A 423 2.14 -23.03 15.57
CA LEU A 423 2.43 -22.16 16.72
C LEU A 423 1.69 -20.82 16.72
N GLY A 424 0.71 -20.62 15.84
CA GLY A 424 -0.16 -19.46 15.84
C GLY A 424 0.52 -18.14 15.47
N GLU A 425 1.59 -18.17 14.68
CA GLU A 425 2.33 -16.96 14.35
C GLU A 425 1.49 -15.93 13.58
N VAL A 426 1.69 -14.66 13.92
CA VAL A 426 1.02 -13.52 13.28
C VAL A 426 2.06 -12.56 12.73
N TRP A 427 1.98 -12.32 11.43
CA TRP A 427 2.80 -11.33 10.75
C TRP A 427 1.94 -10.21 10.20
N ARG A 428 2.50 -9.01 10.24
CA ARG A 428 1.85 -7.82 9.71
C ARG A 428 2.79 -7.10 8.75
N GLY A 429 2.33 -6.85 7.54
CA GLY A 429 3.05 -6.14 6.49
C GLY A 429 2.32 -4.88 6.07
N ARG A 430 3.05 -3.80 5.72
CA ARG A 430 2.48 -2.62 5.05
C ARG A 430 3.51 -1.93 4.18
N MET A 431 3.10 -1.39 3.02
CA MET A 431 3.96 -0.52 2.22
C MET A 431 4.25 0.79 2.97
N ASN A 432 5.50 1.24 2.94
CA ASN A 432 5.92 2.42 3.68
C ASN A 432 5.08 3.67 3.35
N LYS A 433 4.65 3.84 2.10
CA LYS A 433 3.83 4.98 1.66
C LYS A 433 2.50 5.12 2.39
N PHE A 434 1.92 4.03 2.88
CA PHE A 434 0.68 4.07 3.66
C PHE A 434 0.92 4.44 5.14
N GLY A 435 2.17 4.56 5.57
CA GLY A 435 2.53 4.95 6.93
C GLY A 435 2.85 6.43 7.11
N PHE A 436 2.82 7.22 6.05
CA PHE A 436 3.10 8.66 6.12
C PHE A 436 1.79 9.43 6.10
N ASP A 437 1.53 10.21 7.14
CA ASP A 437 0.50 11.25 7.08
C ASP A 437 0.95 12.28 6.04
N ILE A 438 0.12 12.50 5.01
CA ILE A 438 0.30 13.65 4.13
C ILE A 438 -0.08 14.88 4.96
N LYS A 439 0.93 15.54 5.53
CA LYS A 439 0.75 16.78 6.31
C LYS A 439 0.45 17.98 5.43
#